data_AF-A0A2M9J3X3-F1
#
_entry.id   AF-A0A2M9J3X3-F1
#
_cell.length_a   1.000
_cell.length_b   1.000
_cell.length_c   1.000
_cell.angle_alpha   90.00
_cell.angle_beta   90.00
_cell.angle_gamma   90.00
#
_symmetry.space_group_name_H-M   'P 1'
#
loop_
_entity.id
_entity.type
_entity.pdbx_description
1 polymer ?
#
loop_
_entity_poly.entity_id
_entity_poly.type
_entity_poly.pdbx_seq_one_letter_code
_entity_poly.pdbx_strand_id
1 'polypeptide(L)'
;MKRGESLIATFAGLAIHSVVVDATAAGLPRTDGTLNGIPLTAVIEATAAKQSHEILAAMPTEYADEEERASLDYFRLLSYQGGRTGLWLPRLRTEVRHSLITLSGRARRSGPTCGDLIRWAQRSGLE
;
A
#
# COMPACT_ATOMS: atom_id res chain seq x y z
N MET A 1 -16.59 1.60 4.87
CA MET A 1 -15.45 2.53 4.90
C MET A 1 -15.84 3.83 4.20
N LYS A 2 -15.36 5.02 4.62
CA LYS A 2 -15.61 6.26 3.85
C LYS A 2 -14.75 6.25 2.57
N ARG A 3 -15.22 6.84 1.47
CA ARG A 3 -14.50 6.83 0.17
C ARG A 3 -13.02 7.27 0.25
N GLY A 4 -12.70 8.25 1.10
CA GLY A 4 -11.31 8.71 1.28
C GLY A 4 -10.42 7.70 2.00
N GLU A 5 -10.96 6.98 2.99
CA GLU A 5 -10.25 5.90 3.70
C GLU A 5 -9.97 4.73 2.75
N SER A 6 -10.94 4.42 1.86
CA SER A 6 -10.81 3.39 0.83
C SER A 6 -9.63 3.67 -0.10
N LEU A 7 -9.48 4.91 -0.58
CA LEU A 7 -8.34 5.28 -1.41
C LEU A 7 -6.99 5.15 -0.68
N ILE A 8 -6.92 5.52 0.59
CA ILE A 8 -5.70 5.36 1.40
C ILE A 8 -5.37 3.88 1.55
N ALA A 9 -6.37 3.04 1.86
CA ALA A 9 -6.21 1.60 2.01
C ALA A 9 -5.75 0.94 0.69
N THR A 10 -6.40 1.26 -0.43
CA THR A 10 -6.01 0.77 -1.77
C THR A 10 -4.58 1.18 -2.12
N PHE A 11 -4.18 2.44 -1.89
CA PHE A 11 -2.81 2.86 -2.16
C PHE A 11 -1.80 2.12 -1.28
N ALA A 12 -2.08 1.96 0.01
CA ALA A 12 -1.24 1.19 0.91
C ALA A 12 -1.13 -0.27 0.45
N GLY A 13 -2.24 -0.88 0.03
CA GLY A 13 -2.27 -2.22 -0.56
C GLY A 13 -1.40 -2.33 -1.81
N LEU A 14 -1.48 -1.38 -2.75
CA LEU A 14 -0.62 -1.34 -3.94
C LEU A 14 0.86 -1.18 -3.59
N ALA A 15 1.19 -0.32 -2.63
CA ALA A 15 2.56 -0.15 -2.17
C ALA A 15 3.11 -1.46 -1.58
N ILE A 16 2.34 -2.11 -0.71
CA ILE A 16 2.69 -3.42 -0.14
C ILE A 16 2.86 -4.47 -1.24
N HIS A 17 1.90 -4.57 -2.15
CA HIS A 17 1.93 -5.54 -3.24
C HIS A 17 3.12 -5.32 -4.15
N SER A 18 3.50 -4.07 -4.44
CA SER A 18 4.69 -3.76 -5.23
C SER A 18 5.97 -4.31 -4.61
N VAL A 19 6.08 -4.25 -3.27
CA VAL A 19 7.21 -4.82 -2.53
C VAL A 19 7.16 -6.35 -2.54
N VAL A 20 5.96 -6.96 -2.44
CA VAL A 20 5.78 -8.42 -2.59
C VAL A 20 6.22 -8.88 -3.99
N VAL A 21 5.85 -8.14 -5.03
CA VAL A 21 6.23 -8.44 -6.42
C VAL A 21 7.74 -8.36 -6.58
N ASP A 22 8.39 -7.29 -6.09
CA ASP A 22 9.86 -7.16 -6.14
C ASP A 22 10.55 -8.30 -5.37
N ALA A 23 10.05 -8.62 -4.17
CA ALA A 23 10.56 -9.72 -3.35
C ALA A 23 10.43 -11.08 -4.07
N THR A 24 9.28 -11.30 -4.73
CA THR A 24 9.02 -12.52 -5.50
C THR A 24 9.94 -12.61 -6.72
N ALA A 25 10.16 -11.49 -7.42
CA ALA A 25 11.10 -11.41 -8.53
C ALA A 25 12.55 -11.67 -8.09
N ALA A 26 12.88 -11.35 -6.83
CA ALA A 26 14.16 -11.69 -6.19
C ALA A 26 14.24 -13.14 -5.67
N GLY A 27 13.22 -13.99 -5.91
CA GLY A 27 13.22 -15.41 -5.59
C GLY A 27 12.51 -15.81 -4.30
N LEU A 28 11.87 -14.87 -3.58
CA LEU A 28 11.03 -15.22 -2.43
C LEU A 28 9.72 -15.89 -2.90
N PRO A 29 9.17 -16.86 -2.15
CA PRO A 29 7.92 -17.50 -2.53
C PRO A 29 6.74 -16.53 -2.39
N ARG A 30 5.76 -16.59 -3.29
CA ARG A 30 4.55 -15.75 -3.17
C ARG A 30 3.54 -16.39 -2.20
N THR A 31 3.71 -16.12 -0.91
CA THR A 31 2.84 -16.65 0.17
C THR A 31 2.49 -15.56 1.18
N ASP A 32 1.48 -15.81 2.02
CA ASP A 32 1.14 -14.94 3.15
C ASP A 32 2.33 -14.75 4.11
N GLY A 33 3.22 -15.74 4.22
CA GLY A 33 4.46 -15.63 4.99
C GLY A 33 5.38 -14.54 4.46
N THR A 34 5.49 -14.42 3.13
CA THR A 34 6.28 -13.36 2.47
C THR A 34 5.66 -12.00 2.72
N LEU A 35 4.33 -11.87 2.56
CA LEU A 35 3.62 -10.64 2.92
C LEU A 35 3.88 -10.26 4.37
N ASN A 36 3.65 -11.18 5.31
CA ASN A 36 3.79 -10.96 6.74
C ASN A 36 5.22 -10.60 7.16
N GLY A 37 6.22 -11.08 6.40
CA GLY A 37 7.64 -10.84 6.63
C GLY A 37 8.15 -9.50 6.09
N ILE A 38 7.40 -8.81 5.22
CA ILE A 38 7.85 -7.54 4.64
C ILE A 38 8.01 -6.47 5.74
N PRO A 39 9.20 -5.86 5.89
CA PRO A 39 9.39 -4.74 6.81
C PRO A 39 8.55 -3.52 6.38
N LEU A 40 7.92 -2.84 7.33
CA LEU A 40 7.20 -1.59 7.04
C LEU A 40 8.11 -0.52 6.46
N THR A 41 9.41 -0.55 6.78
CA THR A 41 10.41 0.35 6.17
C THR A 41 10.51 0.17 4.67
N ALA A 42 10.44 -1.06 4.16
CA ALA A 42 10.46 -1.32 2.71
C ALA A 42 9.21 -0.74 2.02
N VAL A 43 8.05 -0.82 2.69
CA VAL A 43 6.81 -0.21 2.18
C VAL A 43 6.90 1.31 2.22
N ILE A 44 7.41 1.90 3.31
CA ILE A 44 7.65 3.34 3.44
C ILE A 44 8.59 3.83 2.33
N GLU A 45 9.66 3.11 2.05
CA GLU A 45 10.58 3.41 0.96
C GLU A 45 9.90 3.32 -0.40
N ALA A 46 9.11 2.27 -0.65
CA ALA A 46 8.33 2.12 -1.89
C ALA A 46 7.40 3.32 -2.13
N THR A 47 6.71 3.83 -1.09
CA THR A 47 5.84 5.02 -1.21
C THR A 47 6.61 6.29 -1.62
N ALA A 48 7.91 6.35 -1.33
CA ALA A 48 8.77 7.50 -1.64
C ALA A 48 9.54 7.33 -2.96
N ALA A 49 10.07 6.15 -3.23
CA ALA A 49 11.02 5.89 -4.31
C ALA A 49 10.36 5.42 -5.62
N LYS A 50 9.27 4.64 -5.55
CA LYS A 50 8.64 4.11 -6.77
C LYS A 50 7.92 5.20 -7.55
N GLN A 51 8.00 5.10 -8.87
CA GLN A 51 7.20 5.88 -9.79
C GLN A 51 5.75 5.38 -9.80
N SER A 52 4.81 6.26 -10.18
CA SER A 52 3.38 5.91 -10.18
C SER A 52 3.07 4.69 -11.05
N HIS A 53 3.75 4.53 -12.19
CA HIS A 53 3.56 3.36 -13.06
C HIS A 53 4.10 2.05 -12.46
N GLU A 54 5.14 2.11 -11.62
CA GLU A 54 5.65 0.92 -10.90
C GLU A 54 4.68 0.47 -9.80
N ILE A 55 4.04 1.43 -9.11
CA ILE A 55 2.98 1.12 -8.15
C ILE A 55 1.74 0.55 -8.86
N LEU A 56 1.39 1.07 -10.04
CA LEU A 56 0.29 0.52 -10.86
C LEU A 56 0.61 -0.86 -11.46
N ALA A 57 1.87 -1.19 -11.70
CA ALA A 57 2.25 -2.54 -12.14
C ALA A 57 1.95 -3.61 -11.08
N ALA A 58 1.80 -3.19 -9.82
CA ALA A 58 1.37 -4.03 -8.70
C ALA A 58 -0.16 -4.16 -8.58
N MET A 59 -0.93 -3.71 -9.57
CA MET A 59 -2.37 -3.96 -9.56
C MET A 59 -2.67 -5.46 -9.65
N PRO A 60 -3.66 -5.96 -8.89
CA PRO A 60 -4.09 -7.33 -9.02
C PRO A 60 -4.78 -7.57 -10.36
N THR A 61 -4.69 -8.80 -10.86
CA THR A 61 -5.37 -9.24 -12.09
C THR A 61 -6.84 -9.59 -11.86
N GLU A 62 -7.20 -9.86 -10.62
CA GLU A 62 -8.55 -10.18 -10.16
C GLU A 62 -8.91 -9.23 -9.01
N TYR A 63 -10.18 -8.82 -8.94
CA TYR A 63 -10.69 -7.94 -7.89
C TYR A 63 -11.55 -8.76 -6.93
N ALA A 64 -11.45 -8.49 -5.64
CA ALA A 64 -12.29 -9.07 -4.61
C ALA A 64 -13.75 -8.60 -4.74
N ASP A 65 -13.96 -7.32 -5.09
CA ASP A 65 -15.28 -6.73 -5.29
C ASP A 65 -15.26 -5.50 -6.23
N GLU A 66 -16.44 -4.95 -6.49
CA GLU A 66 -16.62 -3.75 -7.33
C GLU A 66 -16.09 -2.47 -6.65
N GLU A 67 -15.97 -2.42 -5.32
CA GLU A 67 -15.42 -1.26 -4.61
C GLU A 67 -13.90 -1.19 -4.78
N GLU A 68 -13.22 -2.32 -4.66
CA GLU A 68 -11.79 -2.45 -4.93
C GLU A 68 -11.50 -2.07 -6.38
N ARG A 69 -12.28 -2.62 -7.33
CA ARG A 69 -12.17 -2.28 -8.74
C ARG A 69 -12.32 -0.78 -8.98
N ALA A 70 -13.37 -0.16 -8.45
CA ALA A 70 -13.63 1.28 -8.62
C ALA A 70 -12.49 2.14 -8.04
N SER A 71 -11.93 1.76 -6.89
CA SER A 71 -10.82 2.46 -6.26
C SER A 71 -9.54 2.36 -7.10
N LEU A 72 -9.25 1.17 -7.63
CA LEU A 72 -8.09 0.93 -8.50
C LEU A 72 -8.21 1.65 -9.86
N ASP A 73 -9.41 1.67 -10.46
CA ASP A 73 -9.66 2.44 -11.69
C ASP A 73 -9.50 3.95 -11.44
N TYR A 74 -9.90 4.44 -10.26
CA TYR A 74 -9.62 5.82 -9.86
C TYR A 74 -8.11 6.10 -9.75
N PHE A 75 -7.32 5.18 -9.21
CA PHE A 75 -5.86 5.30 -9.17
C PHE A 75 -5.21 5.33 -10.55
N ARG A 76 -5.69 4.48 -11.48
CA ARG A 76 -5.26 4.54 -12.88
C ARG A 76 -5.55 5.90 -13.47
N LEU A 77 -6.77 6.41 -13.30
CA LEU A 77 -7.16 7.72 -13.80
C LEU A 77 -6.26 8.83 -13.23
N LEU A 78 -6.05 8.87 -11.91
CA LEU A 78 -5.20 9.86 -11.25
C LEU A 78 -3.74 9.81 -11.72
N SER A 79 -3.23 8.64 -12.09
CA SER A 79 -1.84 8.47 -12.52
C SER A 79 -1.57 9.04 -13.92
N TYR A 80 -2.59 9.09 -14.77
CA TYR A 80 -2.50 9.64 -16.13
C TYR A 80 -3.11 11.03 -16.28
N GLN A 81 -3.88 11.50 -15.30
CA GLN A 81 -4.45 12.84 -15.31
C GLN A 81 -3.41 13.90 -14.92
N GLY A 82 -3.21 14.88 -15.81
CA GLY A 82 -2.43 16.08 -15.52
C GLY A 82 -3.22 17.15 -14.73
N GLY A 83 -2.59 18.31 -14.55
CA GLY A 83 -3.21 19.47 -13.92
C GLY A 83 -3.50 19.29 -12.43
N ARG A 84 -4.54 19.97 -11.93
CA ARG A 84 -4.89 20.00 -10.49
C ARG A 84 -5.23 18.61 -9.93
N THR A 85 -5.76 17.72 -10.77
CA THR A 85 -6.16 16.37 -10.35
C THR A 85 -4.95 15.44 -10.20
N GLY A 86 -3.88 15.66 -10.98
CA GLY A 86 -2.62 14.94 -10.82
C GLY A 86 -1.91 15.16 -9.47
N LEU A 87 -2.31 16.19 -8.71
CA LEU A 87 -1.78 16.45 -7.36
C LEU A 87 -2.35 15.52 -6.28
N TRP A 88 -3.43 14.79 -6.55
CA TRP A 88 -4.04 13.89 -5.58
C TRP A 88 -3.17 12.67 -5.28
N LEU A 89 -2.49 12.11 -6.29
CA LEU A 89 -1.65 10.92 -6.09
C LEU A 89 -0.41 11.21 -5.23
N PRO A 90 0.37 12.30 -5.45
CA PRO A 90 1.42 12.71 -4.52
C PRO A 90 0.91 12.97 -3.09
N ARG A 91 -0.31 13.49 -2.95
CA ARG A 91 -0.93 13.70 -1.64
C ARG A 91 -1.24 12.37 -0.95
N LEU A 92 -1.88 11.43 -1.64
CA LEU A 92 -2.17 10.09 -1.11
C LEU A 92 -0.88 9.36 -0.70
N ARG A 93 0.17 9.45 -1.51
CA ARG A 93 1.52 8.95 -1.18
C ARG A 93 2.02 9.52 0.14
N THR A 94 1.89 10.83 0.32
CA THR A 94 2.35 11.53 1.52
C THR A 94 1.58 11.08 2.76
N GLU A 95 0.25 10.98 2.66
CA GLU A 95 -0.60 10.54 3.78
C GLU A 95 -0.32 9.09 4.19
N VAL A 96 -0.20 8.17 3.22
CA VAL A 96 0.14 6.77 3.49
C VAL A 96 1.53 6.66 4.11
N ARG A 97 2.52 7.34 3.55
CA ARG A 97 3.88 7.36 4.09
C ARG A 97 3.91 7.88 5.53
N HIS A 98 3.26 9.01 5.79
CA HIS A 98 3.19 9.61 7.11
C HIS A 98 2.52 8.69 8.14
N SER A 99 1.43 8.04 7.72
CA SER A 99 0.71 7.07 8.55
C SER A 99 1.58 5.86 8.90
N LEU A 100 2.27 5.28 7.92
CA LEU A 100 3.18 4.15 8.14
C LEU A 100 4.39 4.51 9.01
N ILE A 101 4.98 5.70 8.84
CA ILE A 101 6.06 6.20 9.70
C ILE A 101 5.55 6.37 11.14
N THR A 102 4.37 6.95 11.31
CA THR A 102 3.76 7.17 12.63
C THR A 102 3.48 5.85 13.33
N LEU A 103 2.89 4.89 12.62
CA LEU A 103 2.64 3.54 13.15
C LEU A 103 3.95 2.83 13.51
N SER A 104 4.95 2.92 12.63
CA SER A 104 6.26 2.31 12.88
C SER A 104 6.97 2.92 14.09
N GLY A 105 6.91 4.25 14.25
CA GLY A 105 7.51 4.94 15.40
C GLY A 105 6.80 4.68 16.73
N ARG A 106 5.50 4.34 16.69
CA ARG A 106 4.72 3.93 17.88
C ARG A 106 4.93 2.46 18.24
N ALA A 107 5.47 1.65 17.33
CA ALA A 107 5.76 0.25 17.60
C ALA A 107 6.84 0.16 18.69
N ARG A 108 6.55 -0.57 19.78
CA ARG A 108 7.52 -0.79 20.87
C ARG A 108 8.70 -1.70 20.48
N ARG A 109 8.75 -2.16 19.24
CA ARG A 109 9.72 -3.13 18.71
C ARG A 109 10.47 -2.50 17.54
N SER A 110 11.76 -2.77 17.43
CA SER A 110 12.57 -2.38 16.27
C SER A 110 12.13 -3.15 15.02
N GLY A 111 11.81 -2.44 13.94
CA GLY A 111 11.51 -3.01 12.62
C GLY A 111 10.19 -3.77 12.52
N PRO A 112 9.03 -3.10 12.67
CA PRO A 112 7.72 -3.73 12.47
C PRO A 112 7.52 -4.20 11.02
N THR A 113 6.73 -5.25 10.85
CA THR A 113 6.40 -5.83 9.53
C THR A 113 4.94 -5.61 9.14
N CYS A 114 4.58 -5.92 7.89
CA CYS A 114 3.18 -5.98 7.46
C CYS A 114 2.36 -6.95 8.32
N GLY A 115 2.95 -8.06 8.79
CA GLY A 115 2.28 -8.97 9.71
C GLY A 115 1.97 -8.34 11.08
N ASP A 116 2.85 -7.46 11.57
CA ASP A 116 2.55 -6.66 12.78
C ASP A 116 1.37 -5.70 12.52
N LEU A 117 1.37 -5.02 11.37
CA LEU A 117 0.30 -4.11 10.97
C LEU A 117 -1.06 -4.83 10.91
N ILE A 118 -1.12 -6.01 10.30
CA ILE A 118 -2.33 -6.85 10.25
C ILE A 118 -2.81 -7.20 11.66
N ARG A 119 -1.90 -7.64 12.54
CA ARG A 119 -2.24 -7.94 13.95
C ARG A 119 -2.76 -6.71 14.69
N TRP A 120 -2.21 -5.52 14.42
CA TRP A 120 -2.68 -4.28 15.05
C TRP A 120 -4.07 -3.89 14.56
N ALA A 121 -4.36 -4.08 13.27
CA ALA A 121 -5.68 -3.85 12.69
C ALA A 121 -6.73 -4.78 13.33
N GLN A 122 -6.45 -6.08 13.36
CA GLN A 122 -7.32 -7.09 13.98
C GLN A 122 -7.62 -6.77 15.45
N ARG A 123 -6.59 -6.40 16.23
CA ARG A 123 -6.77 -5.99 17.63
C ARG A 123 -7.61 -4.74 17.82
N SER A 124 -7.71 -3.90 16.79
CA SER A 124 -8.47 -2.66 16.82
C SER A 124 -9.89 -2.84 16.27
N GLY A 125 -10.28 -4.07 15.90
CA GLY A 125 -11.56 -4.35 15.26
C GLY A 125 -11.67 -3.79 13.84
N LEU A 126 -10.53 -3.57 13.18
CA LEU A 126 -10.44 -3.16 11.79
C LEU A 126 -10.12 -4.42 10.97
N GLU A 127 -11.12 -4.93 10.25
CA GLU A 127 -10.98 -5.97 9.21
C GLU A 127 -11.14 -5.35 7.83
#